data_AF-A0A942KA47-F1
#
_entry.id   AF-A0A942KA47-F1
#
_cell.length_a   1.000
_cell.length_b   1.000
_cell.length_c   1.000
_cell.angle_alpha   90.00
_cell.angle_beta   90.00
_cell.angle_gamma   90.00
#
_symmetry.space_group_name_H-M   'P 1'
#
loop_
_entity.id
_entity.type
_entity.pdbx_description
1 polymer ?
#
loop_
_entity_poly.entity_id
_entity_poly.type
_entity_poly.pdbx_seq_one_letter_code
_entity_poly.pdbx_strand_id
1 'polypeptide(L)'
;MPLIPKSFLSRGQKRAHDAEEADESEVIVPRRFSAQYKLGILVEIEAVTQKDQAGQILRRGGLYSSLISEWRRQRERGMLEAMGGKQRGPKTDKLAAENKRLREQLALLAERLGKAEELIEALRNAFTLLRGISCKSDEAK
;
A
#
# COMPACT_ATOMS: atom_id res chain seq x y z
N MET A 1 -56.25 -11.47 -9.27
CA MET A 1 -55.03 -12.26 -9.61
C MET A 1 -54.89 -12.33 -11.12
N PRO A 2 -53.68 -12.35 -11.71
CA PRO A 2 -52.31 -12.34 -11.14
C PRO A 2 -51.64 -10.95 -11.36
N LEU A 3 -50.71 -10.37 -10.57
CA LEU A 3 -49.54 -10.85 -9.83
C LEU A 3 -48.60 -11.74 -10.65
N ILE A 4 -47.58 -11.13 -11.27
CA ILE A 4 -46.21 -11.68 -11.33
C ILE A 4 -45.20 -10.51 -11.51
N PRO A 5 -44.02 -10.58 -10.87
CA PRO A 5 -43.14 -9.45 -10.59
C PRO A 5 -42.00 -9.32 -11.61
N LYS A 6 -41.56 -8.09 -11.91
CA LYS A 6 -40.25 -7.89 -12.56
C LYS A 6 -39.17 -7.96 -11.48
N SER A 7 -38.71 -9.18 -11.32
CA SER A 7 -37.54 -9.59 -10.57
C SER A 7 -36.41 -8.58 -10.67
N PHE A 8 -36.02 -8.13 -9.49
CA PHE A 8 -34.75 -7.57 -9.12
C PHE A 8 -33.63 -8.48 -9.64
N LEU A 9 -33.06 -8.15 -10.79
CA LEU A 9 -31.85 -8.80 -11.28
C LEU A 9 -30.67 -8.32 -10.43
N SER A 10 -30.52 -9.05 -9.33
CA SER A 10 -29.26 -9.51 -8.75
C SER A 10 -28.06 -9.13 -9.61
N ARG A 11 -27.29 -8.16 -9.13
CA ARG A 11 -25.91 -7.90 -9.60
C ARG A 11 -25.06 -9.07 -9.12
N GLY A 12 -25.19 -10.18 -9.82
CA GLY A 12 -24.41 -11.38 -9.63
C GLY A 12 -22.95 -11.12 -9.99
N GLN A 13 -22.07 -11.36 -9.02
CA GLN A 13 -20.74 -11.89 -9.31
C GLN A 13 -20.85 -13.06 -10.29
N LYS A 14 -19.96 -13.07 -11.30
CA LYS A 14 -19.43 -14.20 -12.11
C LYS A 14 -18.97 -13.59 -13.45
N ARG A 15 -17.79 -13.83 -14.02
CA ARG A 15 -16.70 -14.80 -13.85
C ARG A 15 -15.45 -14.23 -14.58
N ALA A 16 -14.27 -14.70 -14.20
CA ALA A 16 -13.09 -14.72 -15.05
C ALA A 16 -13.27 -15.74 -16.20
N HIS A 17 -12.44 -15.63 -17.26
CA HIS A 17 -12.56 -16.14 -18.64
C HIS A 17 -13.30 -15.16 -19.56
N ASP A 18 -12.71 -14.55 -20.60
CA ASP A 18 -11.59 -14.95 -21.45
C ASP A 18 -10.67 -13.74 -21.75
N ALA A 19 -9.36 -13.98 -21.74
CA ALA A 19 -8.33 -13.01 -22.11
C ALA A 19 -7.89 -13.30 -23.55
N GLU A 20 -8.55 -12.67 -24.51
CA GLU A 20 -8.08 -12.61 -25.90
C GLU A 20 -8.07 -11.14 -26.32
N GLU A 21 -6.86 -10.58 -26.21
CA GLU A 21 -6.24 -9.56 -27.07
C GLU A 21 -7.17 -8.57 -27.82
N ALA A 22 -7.28 -7.35 -27.28
CA ALA A 22 -7.71 -6.18 -28.04
C ALA A 22 -6.98 -4.93 -27.50
N ASP A 23 -5.91 -4.60 -28.21
CA ASP A 23 -5.58 -3.29 -28.79
C ASP A 23 -5.53 -2.04 -27.89
N GLU A 24 -4.54 -1.20 -28.17
CA GLU A 24 -4.08 -0.03 -27.42
C GLU A 24 -5.23 0.89 -26.96
N SER A 25 -5.69 0.73 -25.71
CA SER A 25 -6.68 1.64 -25.13
C SER A 25 -6.00 2.86 -24.52
N GLU A 26 -6.19 4.02 -25.15
CA GLU A 26 -5.96 5.32 -24.53
C GLU A 26 -6.50 5.29 -23.10
N VAL A 27 -5.62 5.51 -22.11
CA VAL A 27 -5.99 5.42 -20.70
C VAL A 27 -7.00 6.52 -20.38
N ILE A 28 -8.29 6.18 -20.37
CA ILE A 28 -9.37 7.07 -19.94
C ILE A 28 -9.18 7.31 -18.44
N VAL A 29 -8.61 8.46 -18.06
CA VAL A 29 -8.44 8.83 -16.65
C VAL A 29 -9.79 9.31 -16.09
N PRO A 30 -10.41 8.60 -15.14
CA PRO A 30 -11.68 9.04 -14.58
C PRO A 30 -11.49 10.31 -13.75
N ARG A 31 -12.40 11.29 -13.92
CA ARG A 31 -12.42 12.54 -13.14
C ARG A 31 -12.62 12.24 -11.65
N ARG A 32 -11.70 12.70 -10.80
CA ARG A 32 -11.75 12.53 -9.34
C ARG A 32 -12.29 13.80 -8.66
N PHE A 33 -13.17 13.61 -7.66
CA PHE A 33 -13.75 14.70 -6.87
C PHE A 33 -13.33 14.58 -5.40
N SER A 34 -12.88 15.69 -4.81
CA SER A 34 -12.53 15.75 -3.38
C SER A 34 -13.78 15.61 -2.51
N ALA A 35 -13.62 15.11 -1.27
CA ALA A 35 -14.75 14.95 -0.35
C ALA A 35 -15.42 16.29 -0.01
N GLN A 36 -14.62 17.35 0.18
CA GLN A 36 -15.12 18.70 0.42
C GLN A 36 -15.98 19.20 -0.74
N TYR A 37 -15.54 18.98 -1.98
CA TYR A 37 -16.30 19.35 -3.17
C TYR A 37 -17.64 18.61 -3.24
N LYS A 38 -17.64 17.29 -2.98
CA LYS A 38 -18.86 16.49 -2.96
C LYS A 38 -19.86 16.98 -1.91
N LEU A 39 -19.38 17.31 -0.69
CA LEU A 39 -20.23 17.80 0.39
C LEU A 39 -20.79 19.20 0.08
N GLY A 40 -19.98 20.11 -0.45
CA GLY A 40 -20.44 21.46 -0.85
C GLY A 40 -21.59 21.40 -1.86
N ILE A 41 -21.43 20.57 -2.91
CA ILE A 41 -22.48 20.38 -3.91
C ILE A 41 -23.74 19.73 -3.32
N LEU A 42 -23.61 18.78 -2.39
CA LEU A 42 -24.77 18.18 -1.72
C LEU A 42 -25.55 19.22 -0.89
N VAL A 43 -24.84 20.10 -0.17
CA VAL A 43 -25.46 21.20 0.59
C VAL A 43 -26.15 22.19 -0.34
N GLU A 44 -25.52 22.59 -1.44
CA GLU A 44 -26.13 23.49 -2.43
C GLU A 44 -27.41 22.91 -3.04
N ILE A 45 -27.42 21.60 -3.33
CA ILE A 45 -28.60 20.92 -3.87
C ILE A 45 -29.69 20.76 -2.80
N GLU A 46 -29.32 20.52 -1.54
CA GLU A 46 -30.27 20.42 -0.42
C GLU A 46 -30.91 21.78 -0.08
N ALA A 47 -30.17 22.89 -0.25
CA ALA A 47 -30.67 24.24 -0.03
C ALA A 47 -31.71 24.69 -1.07
N VAL A 48 -31.72 24.04 -2.24
CA VAL A 48 -32.59 24.42 -3.36
C VAL A 48 -33.85 23.56 -3.38
N THR A 49 -35.01 24.18 -3.14
CA THR A 49 -36.32 23.50 -3.15
C THR A 49 -36.87 23.27 -4.56
N GLN A 50 -36.45 24.08 -5.54
CA GLN A 50 -36.94 24.00 -6.93
C GLN A 50 -36.03 23.10 -7.79
N LYS A 51 -36.63 22.08 -8.43
CA LYS A 51 -35.92 21.11 -9.29
C LYS A 51 -35.16 21.79 -10.44
N ASP A 52 -35.68 22.89 -10.97
CA ASP A 52 -35.08 23.61 -12.09
C ASP A 52 -33.75 24.28 -11.71
N GLN A 53 -33.66 24.80 -10.49
CA GLN A 53 -32.46 25.40 -9.93
C GLN A 53 -31.41 24.33 -9.59
N ALA A 54 -31.84 23.18 -9.07
CA ALA A 54 -30.94 22.04 -8.84
C ALA A 54 -30.31 21.54 -10.17
N GLY A 55 -31.10 21.49 -11.25
CA GLY A 55 -30.59 21.16 -12.58
C GLY A 55 -29.57 22.16 -13.13
N GLN A 56 -29.69 23.45 -12.79
CA GLN A 56 -28.69 24.47 -13.17
C GLN A 56 -27.35 24.26 -12.47
N ILE A 57 -27.36 23.94 -11.17
CA ILE A 57 -26.15 23.64 -10.39
C ILE A 57 -25.41 22.44 -11.00
N LEU A 58 -26.15 21.39 -11.35
CA LEU A 58 -25.58 20.19 -11.97
C LEU A 58 -24.95 20.47 -13.34
N ARG A 59 -25.61 21.28 -14.18
CA ARG A 59 -25.07 21.67 -15.49
C ARG A 59 -23.80 22.51 -15.35
N ARG A 60 -23.74 23.42 -14.38
CA ARG A 60 -22.54 24.23 -14.09
C ARG A 60 -21.35 23.38 -13.64
N GLY A 61 -21.60 22.31 -12.88
CA GLY A 61 -20.55 21.39 -12.42
C GLY A 61 -20.16 20.29 -13.42
N GLY A 62 -20.92 20.11 -14.51
CA GLY A 62 -20.82 18.93 -15.37
C GLY A 62 -21.17 17.64 -14.62
N LEU A 63 -22.12 17.70 -13.70
CA LEU A 63 -22.51 16.61 -12.80
C LEU A 63 -23.82 15.98 -13.27
N TYR A 64 -23.91 14.65 -13.17
CA TYR A 64 -25.13 13.90 -13.47
C TYR A 64 -25.88 13.51 -12.20
N SER A 65 -27.21 13.37 -12.30
CA SER A 65 -28.09 13.00 -11.17
C SER A 65 -27.74 11.63 -10.54
N SER A 66 -27.19 10.71 -11.33
CA SER A 66 -26.67 9.41 -10.87
C SER A 66 -25.51 9.57 -9.89
N LEU A 67 -24.59 10.49 -10.17
CA LEU A 67 -23.42 10.78 -9.36
C LEU A 67 -23.82 11.39 -8.01
N ILE A 68 -24.79 12.30 -8.01
CA ILE A 68 -25.34 12.89 -6.78
C ILE A 68 -26.02 11.83 -5.91
N SER A 69 -26.78 10.93 -6.52
CA SER A 69 -27.42 9.81 -5.81
C SER A 69 -26.39 8.88 -5.18
N GLU A 70 -25.27 8.65 -5.86
CA GLU A 70 -24.15 7.90 -5.31
C GLU A 70 -23.49 8.65 -4.13
N TRP A 71 -23.28 9.96 -4.25
CA TRP A 71 -22.69 10.76 -3.18
C TRP A 71 -23.57 10.84 -1.92
N ARG A 72 -24.90 10.87 -2.08
CA ARG A 72 -25.83 10.75 -0.94
C ARG A 72 -25.65 9.43 -0.20
N ARG A 73 -25.54 8.31 -0.92
CA ARG A 73 -25.23 6.99 -0.32
C ARG A 73 -23.84 6.96 0.33
N GLN A 74 -22.84 7.62 -0.27
CA GLN A 74 -21.50 7.74 0.30
C GLN A 74 -21.52 8.56 1.60
N ARG A 75 -22.37 9.60 1.69
CA ARG A 75 -22.61 10.40 2.91
C ARG A 75 -23.27 9.55 4.00
N GLU A 76 -24.36 8.86 3.67
CA GLU A 76 -25.10 7.99 4.61
C GLU A 76 -24.22 6.88 5.20
N ARG A 77 -23.26 6.37 4.41
CA ARG A 77 -22.30 5.35 4.85
C ARG A 77 -21.10 5.91 5.62
N GLY A 78 -21.05 7.23 5.87
CA GLY A 78 -19.92 7.91 6.51
C GLY A 78 -18.64 7.91 5.67
N MET A 79 -18.71 7.53 4.38
CA MET A 79 -17.53 7.43 3.52
C MET A 79 -16.97 8.80 3.11
N LEU A 80 -17.83 9.81 2.96
CA LEU A 80 -17.39 11.18 2.65
C LEU A 80 -16.67 11.83 3.83
N GLU A 81 -17.14 11.58 5.05
CA GLU A 81 -16.49 12.03 6.29
C GLU A 81 -15.18 11.27 6.52
N ALA A 82 -15.16 9.96 6.27
CA ALA A 82 -13.94 9.15 6.30
C ALA A 82 -12.94 9.57 5.21
N MET A 83 -13.38 10.02 4.03
CA MET A 83 -12.47 10.55 3.00
C MET A 83 -11.82 11.89 3.41
N GLY A 84 -12.52 12.73 4.17
CA GLY A 84 -11.96 13.98 4.71
C GLY A 84 -11.03 13.77 5.90
N GLY A 85 -11.24 12.71 6.69
CA GLY A 85 -10.54 12.49 7.96
C GLY A 85 -9.50 11.36 7.98
N LYS A 86 -9.43 10.48 6.96
CA LYS A 86 -8.48 9.35 6.99
C LYS A 86 -7.12 9.75 6.43
N GLN A 87 -6.35 10.52 7.20
CA GLN A 87 -4.95 10.14 7.29
C GLN A 87 -4.94 8.71 7.84
N ARG A 88 -4.55 7.75 7.00
CA ARG A 88 -4.18 6.42 7.49
C ARG A 88 -3.24 6.68 8.68
N GLY A 89 -3.60 6.20 9.86
CA GLY A 89 -2.78 6.34 11.07
C GLY A 89 -1.35 5.89 10.81
N PRO A 90 -0.40 6.20 11.72
CA PRO A 90 1.03 5.99 11.50
C PRO A 90 1.22 4.61 10.89
N LYS A 91 1.73 4.55 9.65
CA LYS A 91 2.18 3.29 9.09
C LYS A 91 3.21 2.81 10.11
N THR A 92 2.89 1.78 10.87
CA THR A 92 3.92 1.09 11.63
C THR A 92 4.86 0.58 10.56
N ASP A 93 5.99 1.28 10.39
CA ASP A 93 6.94 1.01 9.34
C ASP A 93 7.52 -0.36 9.63
N LYS A 94 6.89 -1.40 9.08
CA LYS A 94 7.38 -2.78 9.13
C LYS A 94 8.84 -2.83 8.68
N LEU A 95 9.18 -1.97 7.72
CA LEU A 95 10.53 -1.69 7.27
C LEU A 95 11.46 -1.19 8.38
N ALA A 96 11.01 -0.33 9.30
CA ALA A 96 11.83 0.14 10.42
C ALA A 96 12.09 -1.00 11.44
N ALA A 97 11.09 -1.83 11.72
CA ALA A 97 11.24 -3.00 12.58
C ALA A 97 12.19 -4.05 11.97
N GLU A 98 12.04 -4.33 10.67
CA GLU A 98 12.93 -5.23 9.92
C GLU A 98 14.35 -4.68 9.87
N ASN A 99 14.54 -3.39 9.61
CA ASN A 99 15.86 -2.75 9.64
C ASN A 99 16.54 -2.87 11.00
N LYS A 100 15.79 -2.71 12.10
CA LYS A 100 16.35 -2.88 13.45
C LYS A 100 16.83 -4.32 13.66
N ARG A 101 15.99 -5.31 13.34
CA ARG A 101 16.33 -6.73 13.46
C ARG A 101 17.55 -7.10 12.62
N LEU A 102 17.62 -6.61 11.37
CA LEU A 102 18.74 -6.85 10.48
C LEU A 102 20.05 -6.25 11.03
N ARG A 103 19.99 -5.05 11.61
CA ARG A 103 21.17 -4.41 12.24
C ARG A 103 21.67 -5.19 13.45
N GLU A 104 20.77 -5.68 14.31
CA GLU A 104 21.14 -6.53 15.44
C GLU A 104 21.82 -7.83 14.98
N GLN A 105 21.31 -8.46 13.92
CA GLN A 105 21.93 -9.65 13.33
C GLN A 105 23.31 -9.36 12.74
N LEU A 106 23.48 -8.24 12.05
CA LEU A 106 24.78 -7.82 11.53
C LEU A 106 25.81 -7.59 12.65
N ALA A 107 25.41 -6.95 13.74
CA ALA A 107 26.28 -6.73 14.89
C ALA A 107 26.76 -8.06 15.51
N LEU A 108 25.83 -9.00 15.73
CA LEU A 108 26.16 -10.32 16.28
C LEU A 108 27.10 -11.12 15.36
N LEU A 109 26.86 -11.07 14.05
CA LEU A 109 27.71 -11.75 13.07
C LEU A 109 29.10 -11.12 13.00
N ALA A 110 29.20 -9.80 13.08
CA ALA A 110 30.48 -9.09 13.11
C ALA A 110 31.32 -9.47 14.35
N GLU A 111 30.70 -9.57 15.54
CA GLU A 111 31.41 -10.04 16.73
C GLU A 111 31.92 -11.48 16.58
N ARG A 112 31.14 -12.36 15.96
CA ARG A 112 31.55 -13.75 15.71
C ARG A 112 32.70 -13.82 14.71
N LEU A 113 32.70 -12.96 13.69
CA LEU A 113 33.81 -12.84 12.75
C LEU A 113 35.08 -12.36 13.45
N GLY A 114 35.00 -11.32 14.30
CA GLY A 114 36.15 -10.85 15.08
C GLY A 114 36.78 -11.96 15.93
N LYS A 115 35.97 -12.75 16.63
CA LYS A 115 36.46 -13.92 17.39
C LYS A 115 37.16 -14.96 16.51
N ALA A 116 36.63 -15.21 15.30
CA ALA A 116 37.24 -16.15 14.37
C ALA A 116 38.57 -15.63 13.82
N GLU A 117 38.65 -14.32 13.54
CA GLU A 117 39.87 -13.66 13.09
C GLU A 117 40.97 -13.71 14.17
N GLU A 118 40.63 -13.44 15.43
CA GLU A 118 41.56 -13.57 16.57
C GLU A 118 42.11 -15.00 16.70
N LEU A 119 41.25 -16.02 16.53
CA LEU A 119 41.67 -17.43 16.54
C LEU A 119 42.62 -17.74 15.39
N ILE A 120 42.34 -17.24 14.19
CA ILE A 120 43.20 -17.41 13.02
C ILE A 120 44.57 -16.76 13.27
N GLU A 121 44.61 -15.59 13.89
CA GLU A 121 45.85 -14.91 14.22
C GLU A 121 46.67 -15.67 15.28
N ALA A 122 46.02 -16.16 16.34
CA ALA A 122 46.68 -16.99 17.35
C ALA A 122 47.28 -18.27 16.75
N LEU A 123 46.55 -18.95 15.86
CA LEU A 123 47.03 -20.13 15.14
C LEU A 123 48.21 -19.80 14.21
N ARG A 124 48.14 -18.66 13.50
CA ARG A 124 49.24 -18.19 12.65
C ARG A 124 50.50 -17.98 13.49
N ASN A 125 50.39 -17.28 14.62
CA ASN A 125 51.51 -17.03 15.52
C ASN A 125 52.10 -18.34 16.06
N ALA A 126 51.26 -19.27 16.52
CA ALA A 126 51.72 -20.59 16.98
C ALA A 126 52.47 -21.36 15.89
N PHE A 127 51.95 -21.38 14.66
CA PHE A 127 52.61 -22.05 13.53
C PHE A 127 53.97 -21.41 13.20
N THR A 128 54.07 -20.08 13.22
CA THR A 128 55.36 -19.39 12.98
C THR A 128 56.42 -19.74 14.03
N LEU A 129 56.03 -19.79 15.30
CA LEU A 129 56.92 -20.18 16.39
C LEU A 129 57.37 -21.64 16.26
N LEU A 130 56.43 -22.55 15.99
CA LEU A 130 56.72 -23.97 15.79
C LEU A 130 57.70 -24.18 14.62
N ARG A 131 57.47 -23.49 13.49
CA ARG A 131 58.37 -23.53 12.34
C ARG A 131 59.77 -23.00 12.68
N GLY A 132 59.85 -21.94 13.49
CA GLY A 132 61.12 -21.39 13.96
C GLY A 132 61.91 -22.36 14.86
N ILE A 133 61.24 -23.14 15.70
CA ILE A 133 61.88 -24.16 16.54
C ILE A 133 62.32 -25.36 15.69
N SER A 134 61.46 -25.84 14.78
CA SER A 134 61.77 -26.97 13.89
C SER A 134 62.98 -26.69 12.99
N CYS A 135 63.12 -25.46 12.47
CA CYS A 135 64.26 -25.11 11.62
C CYS A 135 65.58 -25.08 12.40
N LYS A 136 65.56 -24.66 13.67
CA LYS A 136 66.75 -24.65 14.52
C LYS A 136 67.23 -26.04 14.93
N SER A 137 66.33 -27.02 15.02
CA SER A 137 66.72 -28.41 15.32
C SER A 137 67.37 -29.13 14.12
N ASP A 138 67.07 -28.70 12.89
CA ASP A 138 67.63 -29.29 11.67
C ASP A 138 69.04 -28.76 11.36
N GLU A 139 69.38 -27.53 11.79
CA GLU A 139 70.73 -26.94 11.63
C GLU A 139 71.76 -27.44 12.66
N ALA A 140 71.33 -28.14 13.71
CA ALA A 140 72.19 -28.63 14.79
C ALA A 140 72.65 -30.10 14.63
N LYS A 141 72.53 -30.67 13.42
CA LYS A 141 72.96 -32.02 13.05
C LYS A 141 73.96 -31.98 11.90
#